data_AF-M0LLA7-F1
#
_entry.id   AF-M0LLA7-F1
#
_cell.length_a   1.000
_cell.length_b   1.000
_cell.length_c   1.000
_cell.angle_alpha   90.00
_cell.angle_beta   90.00
_cell.angle_gamma   90.00
#
_symmetry.space_group_name_H-M   'P 1'
#
loop_
_entity.id
_entity.type
_entity.pdbx_description
1 polymer ?
#
loop_
_entity_poly.entity_id
_entity_poly.type
_entity_poly.pdbx_seq_one_letter_code
_entity_poly.pdbx_strand_id
1 'polypeptide(L)' 'MDRTPSSTTGDGMRGVDVAGPPDAPALVFVHGAMFTRKMWAPQRDALADEYRVVAP' A
#
# COMPACT_ATOMS: atom_id res chain seq x y z
N MET A 1 24.54 15.95 -12.43
CA MET A 1 23.30 15.48 -13.08
C MET A 1 22.36 15.09 -11.95
N ASP A 2 21.56 16.06 -11.47
CA ASP A 2 20.59 15.83 -10.41
C ASP A 2 19.27 15.39 -11.07
N ARG A 3 18.86 14.14 -10.84
CA ARG A 3 17.60 13.61 -11.36
C ARG A 3 16.57 13.73 -10.27
N THR A 4 15.77 14.79 -10.31
CA THR A 4 14.60 14.96 -9.42
C THR A 4 13.61 13.83 -9.73
N PRO A 5 13.25 12.95 -8.77
CA PRO A 5 12.20 11.98 -9.03
C PRO A 5 10.87 12.73 -9.13
N SER A 6 10.28 12.73 -10.32
CA SER A 6 8.91 13.20 -10.52
C SER A 6 7.98 12.32 -9.71
N SER A 7 7.22 12.92 -8.80
CA SER A 7 6.18 12.24 -8.04
C SER A 7 5.06 11.86 -9.01
N THR A 8 5.14 10.68 -9.61
CA THR A 8 3.98 10.08 -10.29
C THR A 8 2.98 9.75 -9.18
N THR A 9 2.04 10.67 -8.94
CA THR A 9 0.79 10.33 -8.27
C THR A 9 0.13 9.29 -9.15
N GLY A 10 0.34 8.01 -8.83
CA GLY A 10 -0.32 6.92 -9.53
C GLY A 10 -1.83 7.18 -9.48
N ASP A 11 -2.47 7.08 -10.65
CA ASP A 11 -3.91 6.93 -10.74
C ASP A 11 -4.35 5.97 -9.63
N GLY A 12 -5.11 6.47 -8.66
CA GLY A 12 -5.42 5.72 -7.46
C GLY A 12 -6.12 4.44 -7.87
N MET A 13 -5.38 3.32 -7.89
CA MET A 13 -5.86 2.06 -8.44
C MET A 13 -7.15 1.69 -7.73
N ARG A 14 -8.27 1.79 -8.46
CA ARG A 14 -9.59 1.57 -7.89
C ARG A 14 -9.64 0.19 -7.23
N GLY A 15 -10.06 0.17 -5.98
CA GLY A 15 -10.16 -1.06 -5.20
C GLY A 15 -8.88 -1.47 -4.48
N VAL A 16 -7.76 -0.76 -4.64
CA VAL A 16 -6.52 -1.02 -3.91
C VAL A 16 -6.31 0.06 -2.86
N ASP A 17 -6.12 -0.35 -1.62
CA ASP A 17 -5.71 0.56 -0.55
C ASP A 17 -4.20 0.50 -0.38
N VAL A 18 -3.54 1.66 -0.31
CA VAL A 18 -2.09 1.78 -0.20
C VAL A 18 -1.73 2.76 0.92
N ALA A 19 -0.78 2.39 1.78
CA ALA A 19 -0.26 3.26 2.85
C ALA A 19 1.24 3.04 3.08
N GLY A 20 1.86 3.94 3.83
CA GLY A 20 3.29 3.90 4.18
C GLY A 20 4.24 4.53 3.16
N PRO A 21 5.54 4.65 3.47
CA PRO A 21 6.51 5.35 2.63
C PRO A 21 6.69 4.67 1.25
N PRO A 22 6.78 5.43 0.15
CA PRO A 22 6.85 4.86 -1.20
C PRO A 22 8.12 4.02 -1.45
N ASP A 23 9.19 4.28 -0.71
CA ASP A 23 10.49 3.61 -0.85
C ASP A 23 10.73 2.53 0.23
N ALA A 24 9.76 2.29 1.11
CA ALA A 24 9.84 1.23 2.12
C ALA A 24 9.61 -0.17 1.49
N PRO A 25 10.08 -1.26 2.12
CA PRO A 25 9.80 -2.62 1.66
C PRO A 25 8.29 -2.85 1.48
N ALA A 26 7.93 -3.47 0.35
CA ALA A 26 6.53 -3.71 0.02
C ALA A 26 5.96 -4.89 0.83
N LEU A 27 4.79 -4.68 1.44
CA LEU A 27 4.00 -5.72 2.10
C LEU A 27 2.62 -5.81 1.44
N VAL A 28 2.35 -6.94 0.79
CA VAL A 28 1.09 -7.16 0.06
C VAL A 28 0.17 -8.08 0.84
N PHE A 29 -1.02 -7.59 1.17
CA PHE A 29 -2.07 -8.38 1.80
C PHE A 29 -2.95 -9.06 0.76
N VAL A 30 -3.20 -10.35 0.92
CA VAL A 30 -4.12 -11.13 0.08
C VAL A 30 -5.21 -11.69 0.98
N HIS A 31 -6.46 -11.39 0.67
CA HIS A 31 -7.60 -11.94 1.42
C HIS A 31 -8.05 -13.30 0.86
N GLY A 32 -8.72 -14.10 1.69
CA GLY A 32 -9.37 -15.33 1.25
C GLY A 32 -10.69 -15.10 0.52
N ALA A 33 -11.28 -16.16 -0.01
CA ALA A 33 -12.63 -16.12 -0.58
C ALA A 33 -13.65 -15.62 0.45
N MET A 34 -14.69 -14.91 0.00
CA MET A 34 -15.74 -14.27 0.82
C MET A 34 -15.30 -13.07 1.69
N PHE A 35 -14.00 -12.75 1.74
CA PHE A 35 -13.49 -11.57 2.41
C PHE A 35 -13.23 -10.42 1.44
N THR A 36 -12.97 -9.24 2.00
CA THR A 36 -12.53 -8.05 1.25
C THR A 36 -11.26 -7.51 1.89
N ARG A 37 -10.52 -6.67 1.16
CA ARG A 37 -9.32 -5.95 1.65
C ARG A 37 -9.50 -5.22 2.99
N LYS A 38 -10.75 -4.88 3.35
CA LYS A 38 -11.07 -4.17 4.60
C LYS A 38 -10.72 -4.98 5.86
N MET A 39 -10.64 -6.31 5.77
CA MET A 39 -10.27 -7.15 6.92
C MET A 39 -8.88 -6.80 7.49
N TRP A 40 -8.03 -6.20 6.66
CA TRP A 40 -6.65 -5.87 6.98
C TRP A 40 -6.47 -4.47 7.56
N ALA A 41 -7.54 -3.71 7.80
CA ALA A 41 -7.41 -2.33 8.31
C ALA A 41 -6.53 -2.24 9.57
N PRO A 42 -6.73 -3.08 10.62
CA PRO A 42 -5.87 -3.01 11.80
C PRO A 42 -4.39 -3.32 11.52
N GLN A 43 -4.11 -4.33 10.68
CA GLN A 43 -2.73 -4.73 10.36
C GLN A 43 -2.04 -3.70 9.47
N ARG A 44 -2.77 -3.09 8.54
CA ARG A 44 -2.26 -2.00 7.71
C ARG A 44 -1.87 -0.81 8.57
N ASP A 45 -2.74 -0.38 9.47
CA ASP A 45 -2.47 0.76 10.34
C ASP A 45 -1.25 0.49 11.23
N ALA A 46 -1.09 -0.73 11.74
CA ALA A 46 0.04 -1.11 12.58
C ALA A 46 1.38 -1.25 11.83
N LEU A 47 1.36 -1.48 10.51
CA LEU A 47 2.56 -1.80 9.72
C LEU A 47 2.95 -0.71 8.72
N ALA A 48 2.10 0.28 8.48
CA ALA A 48 2.33 1.33 7.49
C ALA A 48 3.52 2.25 7.82
N ASP A 49 3.96 2.33 9.07
CA ASP A 49 5.13 3.14 9.45
C ASP A 49 6.46 2.52 8.97
N GLU A 50 6.51 1.19 8.85
CA GLU A 50 7.72 0.44 8.46
C GLU A 50 7.65 -0.05 7.01
N TYR A 51 6.45 -0.36 6.50
CA TYR A 51 6.26 -1.00 5.19
C TYR A 51 5.42 -0.14 4.24
N ARG A 52 5.68 -0.30 2.95
CA ARG A 52 4.75 0.13 1.90
C ARG A 52 3.65 -0.93 1.77
N VAL A 53 2.56 -0.75 2.52
CA VAL A 53 1.46 -1.71 2.58
C VAL A 53 0.52 -1.54 1.38
N VAL A 54 0.12 -2.66 0.77
CA VAL A 54 -0.79 -2.72 -0.39
C VAL A 54 -1.86 -3.79 -0.13
N ALA A 55 -3.14 -3.42 -0.25
CA ALA A 55 -4.27 -4.33 -0.07
C ALA A 55 -5.27 -4.21 -1.25
N PRO A 56 -5.32 -5.20 -2.17
CA PRO A 56 -6.28 -5.27 -3.28
C PRO A 56 -7.67 -5.73 -2.85
#